data_AF-A0AAV9K9J6-F1
#
_entry.id   AF-A0AAV9K9J6-F1
#
_cell.length_a   1.000
_cell.length_b   1.000
_cell.length_c   1.000
_cell.angle_alpha   90.00
_cell.angle_beta   90.00
_cell.angle_gamma   90.00
#
_symmetry.space_group_name_H-M   'P 1'
#
loop_
_entity.id
_entity.type
_entity.pdbx_description
1 polymer ?
#
loop_
_entity_poly.entity_id
_entity_poly.type
_entity_poly.pdbx_seq_one_letter_code
_entity_poly.pdbx_strand_id
1 'polypeptide(L)'
;MAIYLGLQELIVLGDSDLIIRQAQGEWKTRDLKLLPYKQCVEDLGKRFTSIEFRYIPRFHNELADTLATLASMLPYLGNTCITPLEIQRRDQHGYCSSVDAESDGESWYLDIKNFLQTGKCPEHANGSQ
;
A
#
# COMPACT_ATOMS: atom_id res chain seq x y z
N MET A 1 4.66 -10.46 14.95
CA MET A 1 4.51 -9.09 15.47
C MET A 1 3.25 -8.90 16.30
N ALA A 2 2.01 -9.18 15.87
CA ALA A 2 0.84 -9.05 16.77
C ALA A 2 0.81 -10.03 17.97
N ILE A 3 1.15 -11.30 17.74
CA ILE A 3 1.09 -12.34 18.78
C ILE A 3 2.14 -12.13 19.89
N TYR A 4 3.31 -11.62 19.53
CA TYR A 4 4.37 -11.29 20.49
C TYR A 4 4.04 -10.05 21.33
N LEU A 5 3.10 -9.22 20.86
CA LEU A 5 2.59 -8.06 21.59
C LEU A 5 1.43 -8.41 22.54
N GLY A 6 1.03 -9.69 22.62
CA GLY A 6 -0.03 -10.15 23.54
C GLY A 6 -1.44 -9.69 23.15
N LEU A 7 -1.65 -9.27 21.90
CA LEU A 7 -2.97 -8.88 21.40
C LEU A 7 -3.90 -10.09 21.35
N GLN A 8 -5.11 -9.94 21.90
CA GLN A 8 -6.11 -11.00 21.95
C GLN A 8 -7.11 -10.93 20.80
N GLU A 9 -7.35 -9.73 20.27
CA GLU A 9 -8.30 -9.47 19.20
C GLU A 9 -7.58 -8.83 18.01
N LEU A 10 -7.91 -9.27 16.80
CA LEU A 10 -7.29 -8.79 15.58
C LEU A 10 -8.32 -8.58 14.48
N ILE A 11 -8.26 -7.42 13.82
CA ILE A 11 -8.99 -7.17 12.57
C ILE A 11 -7.97 -7.10 11.44
N VAL A 12 -8.11 -7.99 10.46
CA VAL A 12 -7.28 -8.08 9.26
C VAL A 12 -8.03 -7.44 8.11
N LEU A 13 -7.46 -6.36 7.57
CA LEU A 13 -7.99 -5.65 6.41
C LEU A 13 -7.15 -6.03 5.18
N GLY A 14 -7.81 -6.28 4.05
CA GLY A 14 -7.13 -6.55 2.80
C GLY A 14 -8.01 -6.22 1.59
N ASP A 15 -7.37 -5.95 0.47
CA ASP A 15 -8.01 -5.58 -0.80
C ASP A 15 -8.14 -6.73 -1.79
N SER A 16 -7.62 -7.91 -1.44
CA SER A 16 -7.85 -9.15 -2.18
C SER A 16 -9.12 -9.84 -1.70
N ASP A 17 -10.24 -9.59 -2.38
CA ASP A 17 -11.54 -10.22 -2.06
C ASP A 17 -11.44 -11.76 -2.04
N LEU A 18 -10.67 -12.34 -2.97
CA LEU A 18 -10.40 -13.77 -3.00
C LEU A 18 -9.79 -14.29 -1.69
N ILE A 19 -8.74 -13.64 -1.20
CA ILE A 19 -8.01 -14.07 0.00
C ILE A 19 -8.85 -13.83 1.25
N ILE A 20 -9.54 -12.69 1.34
CA ILE A 20 -10.44 -12.38 2.46
C ILE A 20 -11.54 -13.43 2.57
N ARG A 21 -12.23 -13.76 1.48
CA ARG A 21 -13.29 -14.79 1.49
C ARG A 21 -12.78 -16.19 1.82
N GLN A 22 -11.55 -16.51 1.40
CA GLN A 22 -10.92 -17.78 1.78
C GLN A 22 -10.57 -17.83 3.26
N ALA A 23 -10.07 -16.72 3.84
CA ALA A 23 -9.74 -16.61 5.26
C ALA A 23 -10.99 -16.64 6.15
N GLN A 24 -12.11 -16.07 5.69
CA GLN A 24 -13.43 -16.17 6.34
C GLN A 24 -14.03 -17.57 6.26
N GLY A 25 -13.49 -18.46 5.42
CA GLY A 25 -14.03 -19.80 5.18
C GLY A 25 -15.24 -19.83 4.24
N GLU A 26 -15.64 -18.68 3.67
CA GLU A 26 -16.71 -18.61 2.67
C GLU A 26 -16.31 -19.38 1.41
N TRP A 27 -15.06 -19.23 0.99
CA TRP A 27 -14.54 -19.81 -0.25
C TRP A 27 -13.45 -20.85 0.03
N LYS A 28 -13.47 -21.94 -0.75
CA LYS A 28 -12.44 -22.99 -0.69
C LYS A 28 -11.40 -22.79 -1.79
N THR A 29 -10.13 -22.97 -1.46
CA THR A 29 -9.06 -23.07 -2.45
C THR A 29 -8.81 -24.53 -2.83
N ARG A 30 -8.58 -24.78 -4.13
CA ARG A 30 -8.13 -26.08 -4.66
C ARG A 30 -6.68 -26.02 -5.16
N ASP A 31 -6.08 -24.83 -5.13
CA ASP A 31 -4.70 -24.65 -5.57
C ASP A 31 -3.75 -25.24 -4.52
N LEU A 32 -2.97 -26.24 -4.93
CA LEU A 32 -1.99 -26.92 -4.09
C LEU A 32 -0.94 -25.96 -3.52
N LYS A 33 -0.64 -24.86 -4.22
CA LYS A 33 0.30 -23.83 -3.75
C LYS A 33 -0.29 -22.96 -2.65
N LEU A 34 -1.61 -22.80 -2.61
CA LEU A 34 -2.30 -21.96 -1.62
C LEU A 34 -2.76 -22.73 -0.38
N LEU A 35 -2.91 -24.06 -0.47
CA LEU A 35 -3.29 -24.90 0.68
C LEU A 35 -2.38 -24.72 1.90
N PRO A 36 -1.04 -24.66 1.79
CA PRO A 36 -0.17 -24.44 2.94
C PRO A 36 -0.40 -23.09 3.62
N TYR A 37 -0.68 -22.04 2.83
CA TYR A 37 -0.95 -20.71 3.37
C TYR A 37 -2.31 -20.65 4.06
N LYS A 38 -3.33 -21.31 3.51
CA LYS A 38 -4.64 -21.43 4.18
C LYS A 38 -4.50 -22.08 5.55
N GLN A 39 -3.77 -23.20 5.63
CA GLN A 39 -3.51 -23.89 6.89
C GLN A 39 -2.77 -22.98 7.89
N CYS A 40 -1.76 -22.25 7.41
CA CYS A 40 -1.02 -21.29 8.23
C CYS A 40 -1.92 -20.19 8.80
N VAL A 41 -2.81 -19.61 7.99
CA VAL A 41 -3.77 -18.58 8.44
C VAL A 41 -4.73 -19.15 9.49
N GLU A 42 -5.24 -20.37 9.30
CA GLU A 42 -6.11 -21.04 10.27
C GLU A 42 -5.40 -21.29 11.60
N ASP A 43 -4.15 -21.79 11.56
CA ASP A 43 -3.36 -22.07 12.76
C ASP A 43 -2.94 -20.80 13.50
N LEU A 44 -2.65 -19.72 12.77
CA LEU A 44 -2.43 -18.39 13.35
C LEU A 44 -3.72 -17.83 13.97
N GLY A 45 -4.86 -18.01 13.32
CA GLY A 45 -6.16 -17.56 13.81
C GLY A 45 -6.51 -18.15 15.18
N LYS A 46 -6.19 -19.43 15.42
CA LYS A 46 -6.40 -20.12 16.71
C LYS A 46 -5.62 -19.50 17.88
N ARG A 47 -4.60 -18.67 17.61
CA ARG A 47 -3.78 -18.01 18.63
C ARG A 47 -4.41 -16.73 19.16
N PHE A 48 -5.47 -16.23 18.52
CA PHE A 48 -6.23 -15.07 18.95
C PHE A 48 -7.57 -15.51 19.54
N THR A 49 -8.08 -14.76 20.51
CA THR A 49 -9.42 -14.96 21.06
C THR A 49 -10.49 -14.61 20.03
N SER A 50 -10.24 -13.56 19.24
CA SER A 50 -11.09 -13.16 18.13
C SER A 50 -10.24 -12.67 16.95
N ILE A 51 -10.56 -13.14 15.74
CA ILE A 51 -9.96 -12.63 14.52
C ILE A 51 -11.05 -12.39 13.49
N GLU A 52 -11.05 -11.20 12.90
CA GLU A 52 -11.99 -10.82 11.85
C GLU A 52 -11.24 -10.44 10.58
N PHE A 53 -11.73 -10.89 9.43
CA PHE A 53 -11.21 -10.53 8.12
C PHE A 53 -12.22 -9.64 7.41
N ARG A 54 -11.79 -8.48 6.89
CA ARG A 54 -12.65 -7.57 6.13
C ARG A 54 -11.99 -7.14 4.83
N TYR A 55 -12.81 -7.15 3.78
CA TYR A 55 -12.44 -6.57 2.51
C TYR A 55 -12.49 -5.05 2.61
N ILE A 56 -11.48 -4.39 2.05
CA ILE A 56 -11.46 -2.94 1.84
C ILE A 56 -11.08 -2.64 0.38
N PRO A 57 -11.62 -1.57 -0.23
CA PRO A 57 -11.17 -1.16 -1.56
C PRO A 57 -9.69 -0.83 -1.56
N ARG A 58 -8.99 -1.09 -2.67
CA ARG A 58 -7.55 -0.86 -2.83
C ARG A 58 -7.07 0.54 -2.41
N PHE A 59 -7.87 1.57 -2.70
CA PHE A 59 -7.60 2.94 -2.28
C PHE A 59 -7.46 3.10 -0.75
N HIS A 60 -8.11 2.25 0.05
CA HIS A 60 -7.99 2.24 1.51
C HIS A 60 -6.86 1.33 2.02
N ASN A 61 -6.20 0.57 1.14
CA ASN A 61 -5.08 -0.32 1.46
C ASN A 61 -3.72 0.24 1.01
N GLU A 62 -3.65 1.54 0.72
CA GLU A 62 -2.48 2.21 0.14
C GLU A 62 -1.18 1.93 0.90
N LEU A 63 -1.23 1.89 2.24
CA LEU A 63 -0.06 1.60 3.05
C LEU A 63 0.50 0.20 2.77
N ALA A 64 -0.34 -0.83 2.79
CA ALA A 64 0.09 -2.20 2.54
C ALA A 64 0.58 -2.37 1.10
N ASP A 65 -0.10 -1.74 0.13
CA ASP A 65 0.28 -1.73 -1.28
C ASP A 65 1.63 -1.07 -1.52
N THR A 66 1.87 0.08 -0.89
CA THR A 66 3.14 0.80 -0.98
C THR A 66 4.27 -0.05 -0.41
N LEU A 67 4.05 -0.70 0.73
CA LEU A 67 5.03 -1.59 1.35
C LEU A 67 5.31 -2.82 0.48
N ALA A 68 4.28 -3.45 -0.09
CA ALA A 68 4.43 -4.58 -0.99
C ALA A 68 5.20 -4.18 -2.26
N THR A 69 4.91 -2.99 -2.79
CA THR A 69 5.61 -2.42 -3.95
C THR A 69 7.08 -2.19 -3.62
N LEU A 70 7.39 -1.52 -2.50
CA LEU A 70 8.76 -1.32 -2.04
C LEU A 70 9.50 -2.65 -1.85
N ALA A 71 8.86 -3.63 -1.22
CA ALA A 71 9.44 -4.96 -1.02
C ALA A 71 9.73 -5.67 -2.36
N SER A 72 8.88 -5.49 -3.37
CA SER A 72 9.09 -6.06 -4.71
C SER A 72 10.24 -5.44 -5.49
N MET A 73 10.60 -4.19 -5.17
CA MET A 73 11.72 -3.47 -5.79
C MET A 73 13.07 -3.85 -5.18
N LEU A 74 13.07 -4.43 -3.97
CA LEU A 74 14.30 -4.83 -3.31
C LEU A 74 14.91 -6.06 -3.98
N PRO A 75 16.21 -6.03 -4.35
CA PRO A 75 16.86 -7.20 -4.93
C PRO A 75 16.87 -8.34 -3.92
N TYR A 76 16.47 -9.54 -4.35
CA TYR A 76 16.52 -10.76 -3.55
C TYR A 76 17.99 -11.19 -3.38
N LEU A 77 18.67 -10.65 -2.38
CA LEU A 77 19.95 -11.16 -1.90
C LEU A 77 19.62 -12.27 -0.89
N GLY A 78 19.83 -13.52 -1.29
CA GLY A 78 19.36 -14.76 -0.62
C GLY A 78 19.86 -15.00 0.82
N ASN A 79 20.46 -13.99 1.45
CA ASN A 79 21.00 -13.97 2.80
C ASN A 79 20.51 -12.75 3.62
N THR A 80 19.55 -11.96 3.11
CA THR A 80 19.11 -10.74 3.79
C THR A 80 18.10 -11.06 4.90
N CYS A 81 18.46 -10.72 6.13
CA CYS A 81 17.53 -10.68 7.25
C CYS A 81 16.52 -9.55 6.99
N ILE A 82 15.24 -9.87 6.83
CA ILE A 82 14.18 -8.85 6.73
C ILE A 82 14.12 -8.18 8.11
N THR A 83 14.75 -7.02 8.25
CA THR A 83 14.60 -6.18 9.43
C THR A 83 13.15 -5.68 9.47
N PRO A 84 12.41 -5.90 10.58
CA PRO A 84 11.07 -5.36 10.72
C PRO A 84 11.10 -3.84 10.53
N LEU A 85 10.34 -3.34 9.56
CA LEU A 85 10.18 -1.91 9.35
C LEU A 85 9.21 -1.38 10.41
N GLU A 86 9.71 -0.54 11.31
CA GLU A 86 8.84 0.19 12.24
C GLU A 86 8.22 1.39 11.52
N ILE A 87 6.89 1.39 11.42
CA ILE A 87 6.13 2.49 10.82
C ILE A 87 5.54 3.31 11.96
N GLN A 88 5.97 4.57 12.08
CA GLN A 88 5.42 5.52 13.03
C GLN A 88 4.54 6.54 12.28
N ARG A 89 3.30 6.70 12.73
CA ARG A 89 2.45 7.79 12.23
C ARG A 89 2.92 9.09 12.88
N ARG A 90 3.43 10.02 12.07
CA ARG A 90 3.71 11.39 12.52
C ARG A 90 2.53 12.26 12.10
N ASP A 91 2.01 13.07 13.02
CA ASP A 91 0.96 14.04 12.72
C ASP A 91 1.52 15.34 12.09
N GLN A 92 2.84 15.39 11.83
CA GLN A 92 3.50 16.47 11.11
C GLN A 92 3.53 16.17 9.61
N HIS A 93 3.17 17.17 8.79
CA HIS A 93 3.23 17.08 7.33
C HIS A 93 4.64 16.66 6.88
N GLY A 94 4.72 15.62 6.05
CA GLY A 94 5.99 15.23 5.43
C GLY A 94 6.53 16.38 4.61
N TYR A 95 7.80 16.73 4.83
CA TYR A 95 8.50 17.70 4.00
C TYR A 95 8.60 17.12 2.58
N CYS A 96 7.81 17.64 1.64
CA CYS A 96 8.04 17.41 0.22
C CYS A 96 9.39 18.04 -0.11
N SER A 97 10.38 17.23 -0.46
CA SER A 97 11.59 17.72 -1.10
C SER A 97 11.16 18.57 -2.30
N SER A 98 11.49 19.86 -2.26
CA SER A 98 11.43 20.72 -3.43
C SER A 98 12.29 20.06 -4.49
N VAL A 99 11.66 19.52 -5.54
CA VAL A 99 12.37 19.16 -6.76
C VAL A 99 13.06 20.44 -7.22
N ASP A 100 14.38 20.38 -7.40
CA ASP A 100 15.16 21.56 -7.79
C ASP A 100 14.49 22.25 -8.98
N ALA A 101 14.33 23.57 -8.88
CA ALA A 101 13.74 24.37 -9.93
C ALA A 101 14.50 24.11 -11.24
N GLU A 102 13.77 23.88 -12.32
CA GLU A 102 14.37 23.82 -13.64
C GLU A 102 15.12 25.14 -13.91
N SER A 103 16.17 25.07 -14.74
CA SER A 103 17.12 26.17 -14.98
C SER A 103 16.49 27.44 -15.59
N ASP A 104 15.21 27.40 -15.96
CA ASP A 104 14.46 28.53 -16.51
C ASP A 104 13.79 29.42 -15.44
N GLY A 105 13.80 29.00 -14.16
CA GLY A 105 13.21 29.74 -13.05
C GLY A 105 11.68 29.68 -12.98
N GLU A 106 11.00 29.00 -13.89
CA GLU A 106 9.56 28.78 -13.83
C GLU A 106 9.26 27.32 -13.46
N SER A 107 8.59 27.13 -12.33
CA SER A 107 8.18 25.80 -11.91
C SER A 107 7.19 25.22 -12.92
N TRP A 108 7.43 23.98 -13.38
CA TRP A 108 6.60 23.23 -14.35
C TRP A 108 5.07 23.23 -14.08
N TYR A 109 4.63 23.55 -12.84
CA TYR A 109 3.22 23.60 -12.46
C TYR A 109 2.53 24.97 -12.71
N LEU A 110 3.27 26.02 -13.09
CA LEU A 110 2.76 27.38 -13.28
C LEU A 110 1.67 27.44 -14.35
N ASP A 111 1.86 26.73 -15.46
CA ASP A 111 0.90 26.62 -16.55
C ASP A 111 -0.41 25.97 -16.12
N ILE A 112 -0.31 24.90 -15.34
CA ILE A 112 -1.47 24.18 -14.79
C ILE A 112 -2.23 25.10 -13.82
N LYS A 113 -1.51 25.82 -12.96
CA LYS A 113 -2.11 26.78 -12.01
C LYS A 113 -2.82 27.91 -12.75
N ASN A 114 -2.21 28.48 -13.78
CA ASN A 114 -2.79 29.55 -14.59
C ASN A 114 -4.03 29.07 -15.35
N PHE A 115 -4.00 27.85 -15.91
CA PHE A 115 -5.17 27.25 -16.55
C PHE A 115 -6.34 27.09 -15.57
N LEU A 116 -6.09 26.58 -14.36
CA LEU A 116 -7.13 26.41 -13.34
C LEU A 116 -7.72 27.76 -12.88
N GLN A 117 -6.92 28.82 -12.86
CA GLN A 117 -7.37 30.15 -12.42
C GLN A 117 -8.06 30.96 -13.53
N THR A 118 -7.59 30.84 -14.76
CA THR A 118 -8.00 31.71 -15.88
C THR A 118 -8.80 30.99 -16.96
N GLY A 119 -8.83 29.66 -16.95
CA GLY A 119 -9.42 28.82 -17.99
C GLY A 119 -8.71 28.85 -19.33
N LYS A 120 -7.55 29.53 -19.43
CA LYS A 120 -6.78 29.69 -20.68
C LYS A 120 -5.62 28.70 -20.73
N CYS A 121 -5.53 27.99 -21.84
CA CYS A 121 -4.42 27.07 -22.11
C CYS A 121 -3.14 27.86 -22.42
N PRO A 122 -1.95 27.41 -21.98
CA PRO A 122 -0.69 28.03 -22.36
C PRO A 122 -0.50 28.05 -23.88
N GLU A 123 0.08 29.12 -24.42
CA GLU A 123 0.20 29.28 -25.88
C GLU A 123 1.07 28.20 -26.54
N HIS A 124 2.05 27.66 -25.82
CA HIS A 124 2.90 26.57 -26.29
C HIS A 124 2.19 25.20 -26.36
N ALA A 125 1.01 25.05 -25.75
CA ALA A 125 0.20 23.84 -25.85
C ALA A 125 -0.63 23.79 -27.15
N ASN A 126 -0.77 24.92 -27.86
CA ASN A 126 -1.45 24.99 -29.15
C ASN A 126 -0.46 24.58 -30.26
N GLY A 127 -0.26 23.27 -30.40
CA GLY A 127 0.50 22.70 -31.51
C GLY A 127 -0.15 23.02 -32.85
N SER A 128 0.44 23.95 -33.60
CA SER A 128 0.19 24.19 -35.02
C SER A 128 1.37 24.95 -35.63
N GLN A 129 2.48 24.25 -35.92
CA GLN A 129 2.99 24.06 -37.29
C GLN A 129 4.22 23.15 -37.31
#